data_AF-A0A250KPS7-F1
#
_entry.id   AF-A0A250KPS7-F1
#
_cell.length_a   1.000
_cell.length_b   1.000
_cell.length_c   1.000
_cell.angle_alpha   90.00
_cell.angle_beta   90.00
_cell.angle_gamma   90.00
#
_symmetry.space_group_name_H-M   'P 1'
#
loop_
_entity.id
_entity.type
_entity.pdbx_description
1 polymer ?
#
loop_
_entity_poly.entity_id
_entity_poly.type
_entity_poly.pdbx_seq_one_letter_code
_entity_poly.pdbx_strand_id
1 'polypeptide(L)'
;MRQLHSLLRLLIAAVLFIGAGNVVYGQVPAKKREFRGAWIQCVNGQFQGIGTEEMQRTLRYQLDELQRDGVNAIIFQVRAECDALYPSKYEPWSKFLTGRQGTPPSPYWDPLQWMITECHDRGMELHAWINPYRAKTKNTTQLATNHVAITNPNRVFSYDGLYILNPALPENRDYICAVVDDIVSRYDIDGLHIDDYFYPYPAAGQTIPDQSYFQRDRRGFTNINDWRRNNVDLFIKQLGESIRRRKPWVKFGVSPFGIYRNQKNDPKNGSRTNGLQNYDDLYADVLKWVNNGWIDYCVPQIYWEIGNRAADYKELIGWWNRYAGNRPLYIGEDVLRTVKYADPQNPNSNQLPAKRRLHQQCQNVNGTVLWYAKSVVDNPGNYGTLLRTNYWRYPALQPLMPFIDDEAPSKPKKVKARQESDGYYYLTWKAPRGEGWKDAPYRYVVYRFYADEPINLNDPSKIVGMPYGNKLRLNYKDGNTKYVYVVTALDRMSNESHGKKKKVKL
;
A
#
# COMPACT_ATOMS: atom_id res chain seq x y z
N MET A 1 28.66 -14.23 -66.40
CA MET A 1 28.09 -12.92 -65.99
C MET A 1 26.65 -12.95 -65.44
N ARG A 2 25.77 -13.91 -65.79
CA ARG A 2 24.39 -13.95 -65.27
C ARG A 2 24.22 -14.53 -63.86
N GLN A 3 25.12 -15.41 -63.38
CA GLN A 3 25.00 -15.98 -62.02
C GLN A 3 25.54 -15.07 -60.89
N LEU A 4 26.50 -14.18 -61.18
CA LEU A 4 27.08 -13.29 -60.17
C LEU A 4 26.12 -12.14 -59.76
N HIS A 5 25.23 -11.73 -60.66
CA HIS A 5 24.22 -10.69 -60.38
C HIS A 5 23.03 -11.19 -59.55
N SER A 6 22.80 -12.51 -59.51
CA SER A 6 21.74 -13.13 -58.69
C SER A 6 22.13 -13.23 -57.21
N LEU A 7 23.40 -13.54 -56.93
CA LEU A 7 23.93 -13.67 -55.58
C LEU A 7 24.07 -12.31 -54.87
N LEU A 8 24.40 -11.25 -55.60
CA LEU A 8 24.50 -9.90 -55.02
C LEU A 8 23.12 -9.31 -54.67
N ARG A 9 22.05 -9.66 -55.42
CA ARG A 9 20.68 -9.26 -55.09
C ARG A 9 20.11 -10.02 -53.90
N LEU A 10 20.50 -11.28 -53.71
CA LEU A 10 20.13 -12.08 -52.52
C LEU A 10 20.88 -11.62 -51.25
N LEU A 11 22.13 -11.15 -51.36
CA LEU A 11 22.85 -10.59 -50.22
C LEU A 11 22.31 -9.20 -49.81
N ILE A 12 21.91 -8.35 -50.76
CA ILE A 12 21.31 -7.04 -50.44
C ILE A 12 19.88 -7.20 -49.87
N ALA A 13 19.14 -8.23 -50.29
CA ALA A 13 17.86 -8.58 -49.67
C ALA A 13 18.00 -9.22 -48.27
N ALA A 14 19.11 -9.92 -47.99
CA ALA A 14 19.41 -10.48 -46.68
C ALA A 14 19.97 -9.45 -45.67
N VAL A 15 20.62 -8.39 -46.15
CA VAL A 15 21.14 -7.29 -45.29
C VAL A 15 20.06 -6.25 -44.97
N LEU A 16 18.96 -6.18 -45.73
CA LEU A 16 17.80 -5.34 -45.41
C LEU A 16 16.77 -5.96 -44.45
N PHE A 17 17.00 -7.20 -44.00
CA PHE A 17 16.21 -7.86 -42.95
C PHE A 17 16.95 -8.02 -41.61
N ILE A 18 18.09 -7.35 -41.44
CA ILE A 18 18.60 -7.00 -40.10
C ILE A 18 18.01 -5.62 -39.76
N GLY A 19 16.69 -5.52 -39.82
CA GLY A 19 15.99 -4.44 -39.16
C GLY A 19 16.28 -4.61 -37.68
N ALA A 20 17.01 -3.65 -37.12
CA ALA A 20 17.18 -3.50 -35.69
C ALA A 20 15.84 -3.79 -35.02
N GLY A 21 15.76 -4.96 -34.37
CA GLY A 21 14.73 -5.25 -33.40
C GLY A 21 14.96 -4.30 -32.25
N ASN A 22 14.63 -3.02 -32.44
CA ASN A 22 14.14 -2.22 -31.35
C ASN A 22 12.99 -3.05 -30.81
N VAL A 23 13.25 -3.72 -29.69
CA VAL A 23 12.19 -4.12 -28.79
C VAL A 23 11.53 -2.80 -28.44
N VAL A 24 10.53 -2.43 -29.23
CA VAL A 24 9.54 -1.44 -28.85
C VAL A 24 8.90 -2.12 -27.65
N TYR A 25 9.43 -1.82 -26.46
CA TYR A 25 8.70 -2.04 -25.23
C TYR A 25 7.42 -1.25 -25.43
N GLY A 26 6.37 -1.93 -25.88
CA GLY A 26 5.06 -1.34 -26.06
C GLY A 26 4.73 -0.65 -24.75
N GLN A 27 4.50 0.66 -24.82
CA GLN A 27 4.22 1.44 -23.61
C GLN A 27 3.01 0.79 -22.93
N VAL A 28 3.21 0.40 -21.67
CA VAL A 28 2.12 -0.12 -20.85
C VAL A 28 1.06 0.98 -20.73
N PRO A 29 -0.22 0.71 -21.06
CA PRO A 29 -1.27 1.70 -20.90
C PRO A 29 -1.30 2.21 -19.46
N ALA A 30 -1.09 3.50 -19.28
CA ALA A 30 -1.05 4.10 -17.96
C ALA A 30 -2.47 4.14 -17.37
N LYS A 31 -2.65 3.60 -16.17
CA LYS A 31 -3.91 3.67 -15.43
C LYS A 31 -3.97 5.00 -14.67
N LYS A 32 -5.04 5.77 -14.85
CA LYS A 32 -5.29 6.99 -14.06
C LYS A 32 -5.47 6.68 -12.57
N ARG A 33 -6.00 5.50 -12.25
CA ARG A 33 -6.26 5.07 -10.87
C ARG A 33 -5.55 3.75 -10.59
N GLU A 34 -4.66 3.77 -9.62
CA GLU A 34 -3.86 2.62 -9.22
C GLU A 34 -3.28 2.87 -7.83
N PHE A 35 -3.48 1.93 -6.90
CA PHE A 35 -2.82 1.99 -5.59
C PHE A 35 -1.36 1.54 -5.76
N ARG A 36 -0.41 2.41 -5.45
CA ARG A 36 1.03 2.16 -5.59
C ARG A 36 1.66 2.33 -4.22
N GLY A 37 1.65 1.26 -3.45
CA GLY A 37 2.08 1.24 -2.06
C GLY A 37 3.52 0.80 -1.87
N ALA A 38 4.14 1.19 -0.75
CA ALA A 38 5.37 0.60 -0.26
C ALA A 38 5.34 0.47 1.27
N TRP A 39 5.82 -0.67 1.80
CA TRP A 39 5.92 -0.87 3.25
C TRP A 39 7.24 -0.36 3.80
N ILE A 40 7.17 0.49 4.83
CA ILE A 40 8.31 0.90 5.65
C ILE A 40 8.14 0.28 7.05
N GLN A 41 8.94 -0.75 7.33
CA GLN A 41 8.93 -1.51 8.58
C GLN A 41 9.99 -1.01 9.57
N CYS A 42 9.70 -1.00 10.87
CA CYS A 42 10.70 -0.69 11.90
C CYS A 42 11.46 -1.92 12.39
N VAL A 43 10.87 -3.12 12.24
CA VAL A 43 11.38 -4.38 12.79
C VAL A 43 12.67 -4.91 12.14
N ASN A 44 13.09 -4.36 10.99
CA ASN A 44 14.31 -4.79 10.28
C ASN A 44 15.60 -4.16 10.83
N GLY A 45 15.50 -3.34 11.87
CA GLY A 45 16.65 -2.67 12.49
C GLY A 45 17.17 -1.47 11.73
N GLN A 46 16.50 -0.99 10.67
CA GLN A 46 17.00 0.14 9.87
C GLN A 46 17.12 1.45 10.65
N PHE A 47 16.46 1.56 11.80
CA PHE A 47 16.52 2.72 12.70
C PHE A 47 17.38 2.47 13.95
N GLN A 48 17.94 1.26 14.12
CA GLN A 48 18.73 0.94 15.30
C GLN A 48 20.07 1.67 15.27
N GLY A 49 20.37 2.36 16.38
CA GLY A 49 21.65 3.06 16.55
C GLY A 49 21.78 4.38 15.79
N ILE A 50 20.74 4.82 15.06
CA ILE A 50 20.74 6.12 14.40
C ILE A 50 19.88 7.13 15.20
N GLY A 51 20.37 8.36 15.34
CA GLY A 51 19.64 9.43 16.04
C GLY A 51 18.49 10.01 15.21
N THR A 52 17.68 10.86 15.85
CA THR A 52 16.51 11.51 15.23
C THR A 52 16.80 12.14 13.86
N GLU A 53 17.87 12.94 13.76
CA GLU A 53 18.20 13.65 12.52
C GLU A 53 18.58 12.69 11.37
N GLU A 54 19.36 11.65 11.68
CA GLU A 54 19.75 10.62 10.71
C GLU A 54 18.54 9.82 10.23
N MET A 55 17.64 9.47 11.15
CA MET A 55 16.40 8.77 10.82
C MET A 55 15.50 9.62 9.93
N GLN A 56 15.30 10.89 10.25
CA GLN A 56 14.53 11.82 9.40
C GLN A 56 15.16 11.98 8.02
N ARG A 57 16.49 12.07 7.93
CA ARG A 57 17.19 12.16 6.63
C ARG A 57 17.03 10.88 5.81
N THR A 58 17.19 9.73 6.45
CA THR A 58 17.02 8.42 5.83
C THR A 58 15.60 8.24 5.29
N LEU A 59 14.60 8.54 6.13
CA LEU A 59 13.19 8.45 5.73
C LEU A 59 12.87 9.44 4.61
N ARG A 60 13.35 10.69 4.70
CA ARG A 60 13.14 11.69 3.64
C ARG A 60 13.69 11.23 2.30
N TYR A 61 14.91 10.69 2.30
CA TYR A 61 15.52 10.12 1.09
C TYR A 61 14.70 8.95 0.52
N GLN A 62 14.24 8.04 1.38
CA GLN A 62 13.36 6.95 0.93
C GLN A 62 12.07 7.48 0.33
N LEU A 63 11.41 8.44 0.97
CA LEU A 63 10.16 9.05 0.47
C LEU A 63 10.37 9.78 -0.87
N ASP A 64 11.48 10.49 -1.05
CA ASP A 64 11.82 11.16 -2.30
C ASP A 64 12.02 10.14 -3.45
N GLU A 65 12.76 9.06 -3.21
CA GLU A 65 12.98 8.04 -4.25
C GLU A 65 11.71 7.26 -4.57
N LEU A 66 10.92 6.89 -3.56
CA LEU A 66 9.63 6.21 -3.77
C LEU A 66 8.66 7.09 -4.56
N GLN A 67 8.56 8.39 -4.23
CA GLN A 67 7.75 9.33 -5.00
C GLN A 67 8.22 9.42 -6.45
N ARG A 68 9.54 9.49 -6.69
CA ARG A 68 10.12 9.48 -8.04
C ARG A 68 9.81 8.19 -8.79
N ASP A 69 9.76 7.06 -8.09
CA ASP A 69 9.35 5.75 -8.63
C ASP A 69 7.85 5.64 -8.91
N GLY A 70 7.05 6.63 -8.49
CA GLY A 70 5.61 6.71 -8.74
C GLY A 70 4.75 6.11 -7.63
N VAL A 71 5.33 5.79 -6.47
CA VAL A 71 4.59 5.40 -5.25
C VAL A 71 3.68 6.55 -4.82
N ASN A 72 2.44 6.23 -4.46
CA ASN A 72 1.42 7.19 -4.04
C ASN A 72 0.83 6.89 -2.65
N ALA A 73 1.28 5.82 -1.98
CA ALA A 73 0.90 5.50 -0.62
C ALA A 73 2.07 4.83 0.14
N ILE A 74 2.26 5.24 1.39
CA ILE A 74 3.25 4.65 2.30
C ILE A 74 2.50 3.92 3.41
N ILE A 75 2.85 2.66 3.63
CA ILE A 75 2.35 1.86 4.74
C ILE A 75 3.46 1.80 5.80
N PHE A 76 3.34 2.61 6.84
CA PHE A 76 4.40 2.81 7.83
C PHE A 76 4.10 2.04 9.13
N GLN A 77 5.02 1.20 9.57
CA GLN A 77 4.84 0.42 10.80
C GLN A 77 4.93 1.31 12.04
N VAL A 78 3.81 1.56 12.69
CA VAL A 78 3.72 2.41 13.90
C VAL A 78 3.64 1.61 15.19
N ARG A 79 3.30 0.31 15.10
CA ARG A 79 3.18 -0.61 16.23
C ARG A 79 3.70 -1.99 15.85
N ALA A 80 4.77 -2.45 16.49
CA ALA A 80 5.46 -3.68 16.12
C ALA A 80 5.23 -4.82 17.11
N GLU A 81 5.27 -4.53 18.42
CA GLU A 81 5.18 -5.51 19.49
C GLU A 81 4.51 -4.96 20.76
N CYS A 82 3.29 -4.44 20.64
CA CYS A 82 2.59 -3.68 21.70
C CYS A 82 3.40 -2.48 22.20
N ASP A 83 4.06 -1.80 21.25
CA ASP A 83 4.88 -0.62 21.44
C ASP A 83 4.56 0.42 20.35
N ALA A 84 4.96 1.67 20.54
CA ALA A 84 4.54 2.78 19.68
C ALA A 84 5.73 3.55 19.08
N LEU A 85 5.66 3.82 17.78
CA LEU A 85 6.50 4.80 17.08
C LEU A 85 5.83 6.19 17.07
N TYR A 86 5.17 6.53 18.18
CA TYR A 86 4.45 7.77 18.41
C TYR A 86 4.19 7.91 19.93
N PRO A 87 3.94 9.12 20.47
CA PRO A 87 3.57 9.28 21.87
C PRO A 87 2.21 8.62 22.13
N SER A 88 2.23 7.50 22.85
CA SER A 88 1.04 6.72 23.21
C SER A 88 0.79 6.76 24.71
N LYS A 89 -0.48 6.86 25.10
CA LYS A 89 -0.92 6.68 26.50
C LYS A 89 -1.19 5.22 26.86
N TYR A 90 -1.22 4.33 25.87
CA TYR A 90 -1.55 2.91 26.04
C TYR A 90 -0.33 1.99 25.97
N GLU A 91 0.70 2.41 25.22
CA GLU A 91 1.83 1.56 24.87
C GLU A 91 3.16 2.30 25.08
N PRO A 92 4.22 1.60 25.52
CA PRO A 92 5.53 2.19 25.64
C PRO A 92 6.09 2.60 24.27
N TRP A 93 7.01 3.56 24.28
CA TRP A 93 7.84 3.85 23.11
C TRP A 93 8.54 2.60 22.59
N SER A 94 8.62 2.49 21.27
CA SER A 94 9.22 1.33 20.63
C SER A 94 10.73 1.25 20.82
N LYS A 95 11.22 0.05 21.15
CA LYS A 95 12.65 -0.24 21.16
C LYS A 95 13.29 -0.07 19.78
N PHE A 96 12.51 -0.13 18.70
CA PHE A 96 13.04 0.00 17.34
C PHE A 96 13.48 1.43 17.03
N LEU A 97 13.13 2.41 17.87
CA LEU A 97 13.60 3.80 17.78
C LEU A 97 14.89 4.05 18.58
N THR A 98 14.96 3.51 19.80
CA THR A 98 15.98 3.92 20.80
C THR A 98 16.79 2.77 21.37
N GLY A 99 16.53 1.54 20.93
CA GLY A 99 17.12 0.32 21.48
C GLY A 99 16.43 -0.20 22.76
N ARG A 100 15.58 0.60 23.42
CA ARG A 100 14.91 0.25 24.67
C ARG A 100 13.44 0.66 24.68
N GLN A 101 12.55 -0.27 25.03
CA GLN A 101 11.12 0.06 25.16
C GLN A 101 10.89 1.11 26.27
N GLY A 102 9.95 2.01 26.03
CA GLY A 102 9.57 3.06 26.98
C GLY A 102 10.45 4.30 26.95
N THR A 103 11.55 4.29 26.19
CA THR A 103 12.43 5.46 26.03
C THR A 103 12.03 6.29 24.80
N PRO A 104 11.57 7.54 24.98
CA PRO A 104 11.27 8.44 23.87
C PRO A 104 12.55 8.78 23.06
N PRO A 105 12.43 9.10 21.76
CA PRO A 105 13.57 9.56 20.97
C PRO A 105 14.13 10.88 21.51
N SER A 106 15.43 11.09 21.36
CA SER A 106 16.14 12.33 21.74
C SER A 106 17.11 12.75 20.63
N PRO A 107 17.04 13.98 20.08
CA PRO A 107 16.01 14.99 20.32
C PRO A 107 14.58 14.49 20.10
N TYR A 108 13.64 15.00 20.90
CA TYR A 108 12.24 14.56 20.86
C TYR A 108 11.61 14.83 19.49
N TRP A 109 10.87 13.85 19.00
CA TRP A 109 9.98 14.00 17.85
C TRP A 109 8.89 12.91 17.88
N ASP A 110 7.81 13.14 17.14
CA ASP A 110 6.74 12.17 16.91
C ASP A 110 6.90 11.57 15.50
N PRO A 111 7.39 10.32 15.36
CA PRO A 111 7.64 9.72 14.05
C PRO A 111 6.39 9.55 13.19
N LEU A 112 5.23 9.22 13.78
CA LEU A 112 3.99 9.10 13.02
C LEU A 112 3.55 10.46 12.49
N GLN A 113 3.52 11.51 13.33
CA GLN A 113 3.15 12.85 12.86
C GLN A 113 4.10 13.35 11.76
N TRP A 114 5.40 13.12 11.92
CA TRP A 114 6.40 13.52 10.93
C TRP A 114 6.20 12.78 9.59
N MET A 115 5.94 11.48 9.62
CA MET A 115 5.67 10.67 8.42
C MET A 115 4.39 11.12 7.70
N ILE A 116 3.34 11.52 8.42
CA ILE A 116 2.12 12.07 7.83
C ILE A 116 2.46 13.33 7.04
N THR A 117 3.12 14.28 7.69
CA THR A 117 3.50 15.56 7.06
C THR A 117 4.36 15.33 5.82
N GLU A 118 5.42 14.53 5.91
CA GLU A 118 6.35 14.33 4.78
C GLU A 118 5.70 13.53 3.63
N CYS A 119 4.74 12.63 3.90
CA CYS A 119 3.97 11.95 2.86
C CYS A 119 2.97 12.90 2.19
N HIS A 120 2.21 13.67 2.96
CA HIS A 120 1.23 14.62 2.45
C HIS A 120 1.89 15.74 1.65
N ASP A 121 3.03 16.28 2.07
CA ASP A 121 3.79 17.28 1.30
C ASP A 121 4.21 16.73 -0.08
N ARG A 122 4.41 15.41 -0.19
CA ARG A 122 4.72 14.69 -1.44
C ARG A 122 3.49 14.21 -2.20
N GLY A 123 2.30 14.45 -1.68
CA GLY A 123 1.09 13.96 -2.34
C GLY A 123 0.90 12.45 -2.25
N MET A 124 1.51 11.79 -1.26
CA MET A 124 1.34 10.38 -0.94
C MET A 124 0.40 10.22 0.25
N GLU A 125 -0.42 9.18 0.24
CA GLU A 125 -1.19 8.78 1.42
C GLU A 125 -0.29 8.12 2.48
N LEU A 126 -0.62 8.27 3.77
CA LEU A 126 -0.01 7.51 4.85
C LEU A 126 -1.03 6.54 5.47
N HIS A 127 -0.70 5.26 5.44
CA HIS A 127 -1.43 4.21 6.11
C HIS A 127 -0.64 3.74 7.34
N ALA A 128 -1.20 3.91 8.53
CA ALA A 128 -0.59 3.46 9.78
C ALA A 128 -0.71 1.94 9.91
N TRP A 129 0.43 1.24 9.90
CA TRP A 129 0.49 -0.20 10.03
C TRP A 129 0.76 -0.64 11.46
N ILE A 130 -0.12 -1.50 11.97
CA ILE A 130 0.05 -2.16 13.26
C ILE A 130 0.16 -3.67 13.07
N ASN A 131 1.02 -4.32 13.85
CA ASN A 131 0.83 -5.72 14.19
C ASN A 131 -0.20 -5.78 15.33
N PRO A 132 -1.32 -6.51 15.22
CA PRO A 132 -2.39 -6.47 16.23
C PRO A 132 -2.08 -7.28 17.50
N TYR A 133 -1.53 -8.49 17.39
CA TYR A 133 -1.45 -9.41 18.54
C TYR A 133 -0.04 -9.59 19.09
N ARG A 134 1.02 -9.29 18.34
CA ARG A 134 2.39 -9.44 18.86
C ARG A 134 2.62 -8.47 20.00
N ALA A 135 3.02 -9.00 21.15
CA ALA A 135 3.40 -8.25 22.35
C ALA A 135 4.90 -8.33 22.65
N LYS A 136 5.62 -9.26 22.02
CA LYS A 136 7.07 -9.40 22.19
C LYS A 136 7.66 -10.22 21.05
N THR A 137 8.74 -9.75 20.43
CA THR A 137 9.57 -10.53 19.50
C THR A 137 10.62 -11.37 20.24
N LYS A 138 11.20 -12.38 19.56
CA LYS A 138 12.24 -13.25 20.15
C LYS A 138 13.46 -12.45 20.64
N ASN A 139 13.78 -11.35 19.97
CA ASN A 139 14.94 -10.50 20.27
C ASN A 139 14.66 -9.42 21.31
N THR A 140 13.45 -9.34 21.87
CA THR A 140 13.14 -8.44 22.98
C THR A 140 13.47 -9.11 24.29
N THR A 141 14.50 -8.63 24.98
CA THR A 141 14.97 -9.22 26.24
C THR A 141 14.39 -8.51 27.46
N GLN A 142 13.93 -7.27 27.33
CA GLN A 142 13.34 -6.47 28.39
C GLN A 142 12.07 -5.77 27.90
N LEU A 143 11.02 -5.81 28.73
CA LEU A 143 9.78 -5.08 28.51
C LEU A 143 9.71 -3.85 29.43
N ALA A 144 9.10 -2.77 28.96
CA ALA A 144 8.84 -1.60 29.80
C ALA A 144 7.86 -1.94 30.94
N THR A 145 7.95 -1.25 32.08
CA THR A 145 7.12 -1.53 33.26
C THR A 145 5.62 -1.30 33.02
N ASN A 146 5.27 -0.41 32.09
CA ASN A 146 3.89 -0.14 31.68
C ASN A 146 3.40 -1.03 30.52
N HIS A 147 4.21 -1.98 30.05
CA HIS A 147 3.85 -2.87 28.94
C HIS A 147 2.70 -3.83 29.31
N VAL A 148 1.81 -4.15 28.37
CA VAL A 148 0.60 -4.98 28.63
C VAL A 148 0.93 -6.37 29.19
N ALA A 149 1.99 -7.01 28.69
CA ALA A 149 2.44 -8.30 29.23
C ALA A 149 3.00 -8.23 30.66
N ILE A 150 3.33 -7.04 31.17
CA ILE A 150 3.79 -6.82 32.54
C ILE A 150 2.61 -6.44 33.44
N THR A 151 1.78 -5.50 33.00
CA THR A 151 0.65 -4.99 33.79
C THR A 151 -0.54 -5.97 33.81
N ASN A 152 -0.65 -6.82 32.78
CA ASN A 152 -1.74 -7.78 32.61
C ASN A 152 -1.21 -9.12 32.03
N PRO A 153 -0.39 -9.88 32.77
CA PRO A 153 0.31 -11.05 32.25
C PRO A 153 -0.62 -12.18 31.78
N ASN A 154 -1.82 -12.27 32.34
CA ASN A 154 -2.87 -13.22 31.95
C ASN A 154 -3.48 -12.93 30.56
N ARG A 155 -3.22 -11.76 29.98
CA ARG A 155 -3.73 -11.37 28.65
C ARG A 155 -2.86 -11.85 27.49
N VAL A 156 -1.66 -12.37 27.78
CA VAL A 156 -0.72 -12.87 26.78
C VAL A 156 -0.41 -14.36 26.99
N PHE A 157 0.06 -15.02 25.95
CA PHE A 157 0.71 -16.32 26.08
C PHE A 157 2.06 -16.34 25.34
N SER A 158 2.96 -17.21 25.81
CA SER A 158 4.25 -17.47 25.16
C SER A 158 4.08 -18.48 24.03
N TYR A 159 4.72 -18.24 22.90
CA TYR A 159 4.72 -19.15 21.75
C TYR A 159 5.97 -18.94 20.91
N ASP A 160 6.81 -19.97 20.76
CA ASP A 160 8.04 -19.91 19.95
C ASP A 160 8.95 -18.69 20.26
N GLY A 161 9.09 -18.34 21.55
CA GLY A 161 9.89 -17.19 22.00
C GLY A 161 9.22 -15.81 21.86
N LEU A 162 8.01 -15.77 21.29
CA LEU A 162 7.15 -14.58 21.21
C LEU A 162 6.22 -14.49 22.43
N TYR A 163 5.73 -13.29 22.73
CA TYR A 163 4.48 -13.11 23.47
C TYR A 163 3.39 -12.62 22.53
N ILE A 164 2.23 -13.23 22.63
CA ILE A 164 1.06 -12.96 21.79
C ILE A 164 -0.11 -12.58 22.71
N LEU A 165 -0.74 -11.43 22.46
CA LEU A 165 -2.04 -11.09 23.03
C LEU A 165 -3.02 -12.19 22.62
N ASN A 166 -3.64 -12.85 23.60
CA ASN A 166 -4.55 -13.95 23.33
C ASN A 166 -5.78 -13.47 22.53
N PRO A 167 -5.99 -13.91 21.28
CA PRO A 167 -7.15 -13.48 20.48
C PRO A 167 -8.50 -13.94 21.06
N ALA A 168 -8.50 -14.94 21.93
CA ALA A 168 -9.70 -15.44 22.62
C ALA A 168 -10.29 -14.47 23.65
N LEU A 169 -9.53 -13.46 24.07
CA LEU A 169 -9.93 -12.53 25.12
C LEU A 169 -10.59 -11.28 24.51
N PRO A 170 -11.87 -10.98 24.84
CA PRO A 170 -12.51 -9.73 24.43
C PRO A 170 -11.73 -8.48 24.82
N GLU A 171 -11.12 -8.48 26.00
CA GLU A 171 -10.33 -7.37 26.53
C GLU A 171 -9.13 -7.03 25.63
N ASN A 172 -8.57 -8.02 24.93
CA ASN A 172 -7.51 -7.80 23.95
C ASN A 172 -8.02 -7.15 22.67
N ARG A 173 -9.20 -7.53 22.19
CA ARG A 173 -9.83 -6.84 21.05
C ARG A 173 -10.13 -5.39 21.41
N ASP A 174 -10.71 -5.15 22.60
CA ASP A 174 -11.05 -3.81 23.09
C ASP A 174 -9.82 -2.93 23.25
N TYR A 175 -8.73 -3.48 23.81
CA TYR A 175 -7.46 -2.78 23.95
C TYR A 175 -6.86 -2.38 22.60
N ILE A 176 -6.81 -3.29 21.63
CA ILE A 176 -6.29 -2.97 20.29
C ILE A 176 -7.17 -1.91 19.63
N CYS A 177 -8.50 -1.99 19.79
CA CYS A 177 -9.41 -0.97 19.28
C CYS A 177 -9.19 0.39 19.96
N ALA A 178 -8.89 0.44 21.26
CA ALA A 178 -8.56 1.68 21.96
C ALA A 178 -7.24 2.31 21.49
N VAL A 179 -6.22 1.49 21.23
CA VAL A 179 -4.96 1.95 20.62
C VAL A 179 -5.20 2.53 19.22
N VAL A 180 -6.00 1.84 18.40
CA VAL A 180 -6.35 2.32 17.06
C VAL A 180 -7.18 3.59 17.12
N ASP A 181 -8.15 3.67 18.03
CA ASP A 181 -8.99 4.85 18.22
C ASP A 181 -8.17 6.08 18.60
N ASP A 182 -7.13 5.91 19.43
CA ASP A 182 -6.17 6.96 19.76
C ASP A 182 -5.38 7.42 18.53
N ILE A 183 -4.92 6.49 17.69
CA ILE A 183 -4.23 6.82 16.44
C ILE A 183 -5.18 7.61 15.52
N VAL A 184 -6.35 7.03 15.23
CA VAL A 184 -7.31 7.60 14.27
C VAL A 184 -7.85 8.94 14.76
N SER A 185 -8.02 9.14 16.07
CA SER A 185 -8.51 10.41 16.61
C SER A 185 -7.49 11.54 16.50
N ARG A 186 -6.21 11.27 16.76
CA ARG A 186 -5.16 12.31 16.86
C ARG A 186 -4.44 12.60 15.56
N TYR A 187 -4.28 11.59 14.70
CA TYR A 187 -3.46 11.69 13.51
C TYR A 187 -4.29 11.76 12.23
N ASP A 188 -3.85 12.56 11.25
CA ASP A 188 -4.48 12.66 9.94
C ASP A 188 -3.97 11.57 8.98
N ILE A 189 -4.14 10.30 9.37
CA ILE A 189 -3.83 9.16 8.52
C ILE A 189 -4.91 8.98 7.44
N ASP A 190 -4.52 8.41 6.31
CA ASP A 190 -5.43 8.08 5.20
C ASP A 190 -5.97 6.65 5.30
N GLY A 191 -5.24 5.79 6.00
CA GLY A 191 -5.67 4.42 6.26
C GLY A 191 -5.05 3.81 7.51
N LEU A 192 -5.70 2.78 8.03
CA LEU A 192 -5.15 1.84 8.99
C LEU A 192 -4.87 0.52 8.28
N HIS A 193 -3.73 -0.08 8.58
CA HIS A 193 -3.30 -1.33 7.98
C HIS A 193 -2.93 -2.35 9.06
N ILE A 194 -3.33 -3.61 8.86
CA ILE A 194 -2.77 -4.74 9.60
C ILE A 194 -2.16 -5.74 8.62
N ASP A 195 -1.11 -6.41 9.06
CA ASP A 195 -0.43 -7.45 8.30
C ASP A 195 -1.06 -8.84 8.58
N ASP A 196 -0.26 -9.89 8.42
CA ASP A 196 -0.67 -11.29 8.36
C ASP A 196 -0.59 -12.03 9.71
N TYR A 197 -0.28 -11.32 10.80
CA TYR A 197 -0.17 -11.93 12.13
C TYR A 197 -1.50 -11.87 12.89
N PHE A 198 -2.24 -12.98 12.85
CA PHE A 198 -3.45 -13.19 13.63
C PHE A 198 -3.14 -14.08 14.85
N TYR A 199 -3.49 -15.35 14.78
CA TYR A 199 -2.85 -16.37 15.61
C TYR A 199 -1.40 -16.60 15.14
N PRO A 200 -0.53 -17.14 16.01
CA PRO A 200 0.87 -17.32 15.65
C PRO A 200 1.02 -18.36 14.54
N TYR A 201 2.03 -18.16 13.70
CA TYR A 201 2.44 -19.13 12.70
C TYR A 201 2.73 -20.49 13.35
N PRO A 202 2.33 -21.63 12.74
CA PRO A 202 2.66 -22.95 13.25
C PRO A 202 4.17 -23.12 13.44
N ALA A 203 4.58 -23.57 14.63
CA ALA A 203 5.95 -23.83 14.98
C ALA A 203 6.07 -25.24 15.58
N ALA A 204 7.12 -25.96 15.22
CA ALA A 204 7.31 -27.34 15.64
C ALA A 204 7.34 -27.45 17.18
N GLY A 205 6.56 -28.40 17.72
CA GLY A 205 6.47 -28.64 19.16
C GLY A 205 5.69 -27.58 19.95
N GLN A 206 5.11 -26.57 19.30
CA GLN A 206 4.31 -25.54 19.96
C GLN A 206 2.81 -25.87 19.85
N THR A 207 2.06 -25.58 20.90
CA THR A 207 0.60 -25.68 20.93
C THR A 207 0.03 -24.35 21.41
N ILE A 208 -0.99 -23.84 20.71
CA ILE A 208 -1.68 -22.62 21.15
C ILE A 208 -2.44 -22.94 22.45
N PRO A 209 -2.16 -22.23 23.57
CA PRO A 209 -2.70 -22.59 24.88
C PRO A 209 -4.09 -21.97 25.13
N ASP A 210 -5.04 -22.22 24.22
CA ASP A 210 -6.39 -21.62 24.24
C ASP A 210 -7.54 -22.62 24.46
N GLN A 211 -7.21 -23.89 24.71
CA GLN A 211 -8.20 -24.96 24.91
C GLN A 211 -9.18 -24.68 26.07
N SER A 212 -8.69 -24.14 27.19
CA SER A 212 -9.53 -23.81 28.34
C SER A 212 -10.47 -22.63 28.06
N TYR A 213 -10.05 -21.67 27.24
CA TYR A 213 -10.90 -20.57 26.78
C TYR A 213 -12.00 -21.09 25.85
N PHE A 214 -11.65 -21.98 24.93
CA PHE A 214 -12.64 -22.63 24.05
C PHE A 214 -13.70 -23.39 24.86
N GLN A 215 -13.30 -24.18 25.86
CA GLN A 215 -14.24 -24.94 26.70
C GLN A 215 -15.22 -24.04 27.47
N ARG A 216 -14.76 -22.87 27.94
CA ARG A 216 -15.58 -21.93 28.71
C ARG A 216 -16.53 -21.12 27.83
N ASP A 217 -16.12 -20.77 26.60
CA ASP A 217 -16.90 -19.93 25.70
C ASP A 217 -16.95 -20.51 24.28
N ARG A 218 -17.63 -21.66 24.13
CA ARG A 218 -17.69 -22.35 22.83
C ARG A 218 -18.46 -21.59 21.76
N ARG A 219 -19.38 -20.70 22.12
CA ARG A 219 -20.27 -19.95 21.19
C ARG A 219 -20.91 -20.81 20.10
N GLY A 220 -21.30 -22.03 20.45
CA GLY A 220 -21.91 -23.01 19.54
C GLY A 220 -20.92 -23.77 18.63
N PHE A 221 -19.62 -23.46 18.68
CA PHE A 221 -18.61 -24.17 17.89
C PHE A 221 -18.22 -25.51 18.52
N THR A 222 -18.25 -26.57 17.71
CA THR A 222 -17.77 -27.90 18.11
C THR A 222 -16.27 -28.07 17.86
N ASN A 223 -15.72 -27.31 16.91
CA ASN A 223 -14.32 -27.31 16.49
C ASN A 223 -13.60 -26.03 16.94
N ILE A 224 -12.48 -26.17 17.67
CA ILE A 224 -11.70 -25.04 18.16
C ILE A 224 -11.15 -24.16 17.02
N ASN A 225 -10.87 -24.73 15.85
CA ASN A 225 -10.35 -23.96 14.72
C ASN A 225 -11.40 -23.00 14.14
N ASP A 226 -12.68 -23.39 14.14
CA ASP A 226 -13.79 -22.50 13.75
C ASP A 226 -13.99 -21.38 14.79
N TRP A 227 -13.84 -21.72 16.07
CA TRP A 227 -13.90 -20.74 17.15
C TRP A 227 -12.74 -19.75 17.11
N ARG A 228 -11.51 -20.20 16.80
CA ARG A 228 -10.35 -19.32 16.58
C ARG A 228 -10.58 -18.37 15.41
N ARG A 229 -11.09 -18.86 14.27
CA ARG A 229 -11.50 -18.00 13.14
C ARG A 229 -12.53 -16.97 13.58
N ASN A 230 -13.51 -17.38 14.38
CA ASN A 230 -14.51 -16.46 14.89
C ASN A 230 -13.94 -15.40 15.85
N ASN A 231 -12.91 -15.71 16.65
CA ASN A 231 -12.22 -14.70 17.47
C ASN A 231 -11.60 -13.60 16.60
N VAL A 232 -10.94 -14.00 15.51
CA VAL A 232 -10.34 -13.05 14.54
C VAL A 232 -11.44 -12.29 13.81
N ASP A 233 -12.51 -12.95 13.38
CA ASP A 233 -13.67 -12.29 12.74
C ASP A 233 -14.27 -11.18 13.60
N LEU A 234 -14.50 -11.47 14.89
CA LEU A 234 -15.01 -10.47 15.83
C LEU A 234 -14.07 -9.28 15.95
N PHE A 235 -12.76 -9.53 16.01
CA PHE A 235 -11.77 -8.46 16.05
C PHE A 235 -11.79 -7.60 14.80
N ILE A 236 -11.74 -8.22 13.60
CA ILE A 236 -11.74 -7.49 12.32
C ILE A 236 -12.98 -6.64 12.17
N LYS A 237 -14.15 -7.20 12.49
CA LYS A 237 -15.42 -6.47 12.45
C LYS A 237 -15.41 -5.29 13.42
N GLN A 238 -15.06 -5.53 14.68
CA GLN A 238 -15.03 -4.50 15.73
C GLN A 238 -14.04 -3.38 15.41
N LEU A 239 -12.87 -3.72 14.87
CA LEU A 239 -11.84 -2.77 14.48
C LEU A 239 -12.32 -1.88 13.31
N GLY A 240 -12.86 -2.47 12.25
CA GLY A 240 -13.42 -1.73 11.11
C GLY A 240 -14.56 -0.80 11.52
N GLU A 241 -15.47 -1.27 12.39
CA GLU A 241 -16.56 -0.46 12.94
C GLU A 241 -16.05 0.71 13.80
N SER A 242 -14.96 0.51 14.57
CA SER A 242 -14.34 1.54 15.41
C SER A 242 -13.71 2.65 14.57
N ILE A 243 -12.94 2.29 13.53
CA ILE A 243 -12.32 3.24 12.61
C ILE A 243 -13.40 4.07 11.91
N ARG A 244 -14.41 3.41 11.34
CA ARG A 244 -15.49 4.06 10.59
C ARG A 244 -16.29 5.03 11.46
N ARG A 245 -16.52 4.68 12.73
CA ARG A 245 -17.19 5.56 13.68
C ARG A 245 -16.38 6.81 14.00
N ARG A 246 -15.04 6.70 14.02
CA ARG A 246 -14.15 7.81 14.36
C ARG A 246 -13.91 8.74 13.17
N LYS A 247 -13.47 8.18 12.04
CA LYS A 247 -13.21 8.90 10.78
C LYS A 247 -13.62 8.00 9.61
N PRO A 248 -14.84 8.15 9.06
CA PRO A 248 -15.37 7.27 8.01
C PRO A 248 -14.52 7.17 6.74
N TRP A 249 -13.67 8.16 6.48
CA TRP A 249 -12.77 8.22 5.33
C TRP A 249 -11.42 7.52 5.55
N VAL A 250 -11.10 7.11 6.77
CA VAL A 250 -9.87 6.35 7.05
C VAL A 250 -10.09 4.90 6.62
N LYS A 251 -9.38 4.49 5.58
CA LYS A 251 -9.52 3.17 4.95
C LYS A 251 -8.95 2.10 5.88
N PHE A 252 -9.67 1.01 6.10
CA PHE A 252 -9.13 -0.15 6.82
C PHE A 252 -8.71 -1.25 5.85
N GLY A 253 -7.44 -1.62 5.85
CA GLY A 253 -6.96 -2.72 5.01
C GLY A 253 -6.14 -3.77 5.74
N VAL A 254 -6.11 -4.95 5.11
CA VAL A 254 -5.42 -6.13 5.63
C VAL A 254 -4.47 -6.67 4.57
N SER A 255 -3.24 -6.99 4.96
CA SER A 255 -2.26 -7.70 4.14
C SER A 255 -2.10 -9.14 4.64
N PRO A 256 -2.97 -10.06 4.22
CA PRO A 256 -2.91 -11.45 4.66
C PRO A 256 -1.78 -12.22 3.97
N PHE A 257 -1.48 -13.42 4.46
CA PHE A 257 -0.58 -14.34 3.78
C PHE A 257 -1.03 -14.61 2.33
N GLY A 258 -0.13 -14.96 1.42
CA GLY A 258 -0.49 -15.05 0.00
C GLY A 258 -1.37 -16.24 -0.38
N ILE A 259 -1.44 -17.30 0.43
CA ILE A 259 -2.31 -18.46 0.20
C ILE A 259 -3.52 -18.37 1.14
N TYR A 260 -4.74 -18.30 0.60
CA TYR A 260 -5.96 -18.41 1.42
C TYR A 260 -6.17 -19.84 1.92
N ARG A 261 -6.29 -20.78 0.98
CA ARG A 261 -6.36 -22.23 1.18
C ARG A 261 -5.67 -22.95 0.02
N ASN A 262 -5.11 -24.12 0.29
CA ASN A 262 -4.58 -25.08 -0.68
C ASN A 262 -5.74 -25.91 -1.24
N GLN A 263 -5.64 -26.32 -2.51
CA GLN A 263 -6.64 -27.17 -3.17
C GLN A 263 -6.84 -28.51 -2.46
N LYS A 264 -5.80 -29.08 -1.84
CA LYS A 264 -5.92 -30.33 -1.08
C LYS A 264 -6.84 -30.19 0.16
N ASN A 265 -6.91 -28.98 0.73
CA ASN A 265 -7.67 -28.68 1.94
C ASN A 265 -9.08 -28.15 1.62
N ASP A 266 -9.26 -27.54 0.45
CA ASP A 266 -10.56 -27.18 -0.12
C ASP A 266 -10.51 -27.39 -1.63
N PRO A 267 -10.97 -28.55 -2.14
CA PRO A 267 -10.92 -28.87 -3.57
C PRO A 267 -11.71 -27.91 -4.45
N LYS A 268 -12.69 -27.19 -3.88
CA LYS A 268 -13.59 -26.31 -4.63
C LYS A 268 -13.03 -24.90 -4.73
N ASN A 269 -12.57 -24.33 -3.61
CA ASN A 269 -12.14 -22.94 -3.57
C ASN A 269 -10.63 -22.77 -3.34
N GLY A 270 -9.88 -23.82 -3.04
CA GLY A 270 -8.44 -23.73 -2.79
C GLY A 270 -7.61 -23.45 -4.05
N SER A 271 -6.54 -22.70 -3.88
CA SER A 271 -5.54 -22.45 -4.94
C SER A 271 -4.65 -23.68 -5.16
N ARG A 272 -4.08 -23.85 -6.37
CA ARG A 272 -3.12 -24.94 -6.66
C ARG A 272 -1.75 -24.68 -6.00
N THR A 273 -1.73 -24.78 -4.68
CA THR A 273 -0.60 -24.50 -3.80
C THR A 273 -0.51 -25.58 -2.70
N ASN A 274 0.60 -25.60 -1.97
CA ASN A 274 0.84 -26.59 -0.92
C ASN A 274 1.52 -26.02 0.35
N GLY A 275 1.46 -24.70 0.54
CA GLY A 275 2.11 -24.00 1.65
C GLY A 275 1.20 -23.74 2.86
N LEU A 276 1.66 -22.84 3.74
CA LEU A 276 0.88 -22.26 4.84
C LEU A 276 -0.40 -21.60 4.31
N GLN A 277 -1.49 -21.58 5.09
CA GLN A 277 -2.79 -21.07 4.67
C GLN A 277 -3.34 -20.06 5.68
N ASN A 278 -3.92 -18.96 5.20
CA ASN A 278 -4.61 -18.01 6.07
C ASN A 278 -5.73 -18.68 6.88
N TYR A 279 -6.62 -19.41 6.21
CA TYR A 279 -7.85 -19.89 6.84
C TYR A 279 -7.59 -21.00 7.87
N ASP A 280 -6.71 -21.94 7.52
CA ASP A 280 -6.50 -23.16 8.30
C ASP A 280 -5.43 -22.98 9.38
N ASP A 281 -4.35 -22.26 9.09
CA ASP A 281 -3.18 -22.18 9.97
C ASP A 281 -3.12 -20.87 10.77
N LEU A 282 -3.57 -19.75 10.17
CA LEU A 282 -3.57 -18.42 10.80
C LEU A 282 -4.97 -18.01 11.29
N TYR A 283 -5.99 -18.83 11.02
CA TYR A 283 -7.39 -18.61 11.38
C TYR A 283 -7.96 -17.28 10.87
N ALA A 284 -7.52 -16.88 9.68
CA ALA A 284 -7.92 -15.65 9.00
C ALA A 284 -8.85 -15.95 7.82
N ASP A 285 -10.15 -15.73 8.00
CA ASP A 285 -11.15 -15.89 6.94
C ASP A 285 -11.28 -14.62 6.09
N VAL A 286 -10.21 -14.30 5.35
CA VAL A 286 -10.09 -13.05 4.58
C VAL A 286 -11.23 -12.85 3.59
N LEU A 287 -11.68 -13.91 2.91
CA LEU A 287 -12.78 -13.81 1.95
C LEU A 287 -14.08 -13.36 2.63
N LYS A 288 -14.35 -13.84 3.85
CA LYS A 288 -15.49 -13.38 4.64
C LYS A 288 -15.40 -11.88 4.95
N TRP A 289 -14.21 -11.39 5.30
CA TRP A 289 -14.01 -9.97 5.62
C TRP A 289 -14.21 -9.07 4.40
N VAL A 290 -13.67 -9.48 3.26
CA VAL A 290 -13.86 -8.81 1.96
C VAL A 290 -15.34 -8.75 1.59
N ASN A 291 -16.01 -9.92 1.60
CA ASN A 291 -17.40 -10.05 1.16
C ASN A 291 -18.38 -9.32 2.08
N ASN A 292 -18.14 -9.29 3.39
CA ASN A 292 -18.99 -8.58 4.34
C ASN A 292 -18.66 -7.08 4.47
N GLY A 293 -17.61 -6.58 3.82
CA GLY A 293 -17.20 -5.17 3.95
C GLY A 293 -16.67 -4.79 5.32
N TRP A 294 -16.04 -5.74 6.00
CA TRP A 294 -15.37 -5.47 7.27
C TRP A 294 -13.99 -4.83 7.06
N ILE A 295 -13.45 -4.96 5.85
CA ILE A 295 -12.23 -4.29 5.38
C ILE A 295 -12.54 -3.57 4.07
N ASP A 296 -11.86 -2.45 3.84
CA ASP A 296 -12.04 -1.61 2.66
C ASP A 296 -11.08 -1.99 1.52
N TYR A 297 -9.94 -2.62 1.83
CA TYR A 297 -9.04 -3.18 0.81
C TYR A 297 -8.26 -4.41 1.32
N CYS A 298 -7.81 -5.25 0.39
CA CYS A 298 -7.05 -6.47 0.68
C CYS A 298 -5.70 -6.48 -0.07
N VAL A 299 -4.64 -6.91 0.60
CA VAL A 299 -3.27 -6.96 0.05
C VAL A 299 -2.60 -8.32 0.26
N PRO A 300 -3.01 -9.40 -0.43
CA PRO A 300 -2.35 -10.69 -0.27
C PRO A 300 -0.85 -10.61 -0.59
N GLN A 301 -0.04 -11.18 0.29
CA GLN A 301 1.41 -11.23 0.19
C GLN A 301 1.87 -12.32 -0.79
N ILE A 302 1.86 -12.03 -2.09
CA ILE A 302 2.30 -12.96 -3.14
C ILE A 302 3.81 -12.82 -3.35
N TYR A 303 4.57 -13.23 -2.34
CA TYR A 303 6.02 -13.07 -2.27
C TYR A 303 6.81 -14.20 -2.92
N TRP A 304 6.22 -14.89 -3.90
CA TRP A 304 6.90 -15.95 -4.64
C TRP A 304 7.23 -15.52 -6.08
N GLU A 305 8.15 -16.25 -6.69
CA GLU A 305 8.45 -16.15 -8.10
C GLU A 305 7.39 -16.89 -8.95
N ILE A 306 7.21 -16.46 -10.20
CA ILE A 306 6.44 -17.18 -11.22
C ILE A 306 7.10 -18.55 -11.43
N GLY A 307 6.30 -19.61 -11.41
CA GLY A 307 6.75 -21.00 -11.51
C GLY A 307 7.16 -21.63 -10.19
N ASN A 308 7.01 -20.95 -9.05
CA ASN A 308 7.28 -21.56 -7.75
C ASN A 308 6.40 -22.80 -7.54
N ARG A 309 7.02 -23.94 -7.21
CA ARG A 309 6.32 -25.23 -7.10
C ARG A 309 5.28 -25.30 -5.97
N ALA A 310 5.50 -24.53 -4.90
CA ALA A 310 4.65 -24.54 -3.72
C ALA A 310 3.54 -23.48 -3.78
N ALA A 311 3.85 -22.34 -4.39
CA ALA A 311 3.06 -21.12 -4.33
C ALA A 311 3.30 -20.26 -5.58
N ASP A 312 2.97 -20.78 -6.76
CA ASP A 312 3.18 -20.06 -8.03
C ASP A 312 2.49 -18.69 -8.01
N TYR A 313 3.27 -17.64 -8.29
CA TYR A 313 2.75 -16.27 -8.36
C TYR A 313 1.59 -16.15 -9.36
N LYS A 314 1.69 -16.80 -10.53
CA LYS A 314 0.65 -16.71 -11.58
C LYS A 314 -0.66 -17.36 -11.13
N GLU A 315 -0.59 -18.52 -10.49
CA GLU A 315 -1.75 -19.15 -9.85
C GLU A 315 -2.37 -18.22 -8.80
N LEU A 316 -1.56 -17.67 -7.89
CA LEU A 316 -2.04 -16.90 -6.75
C LEU A 316 -2.70 -15.58 -7.16
N ILE A 317 -2.08 -14.79 -8.05
CA ILE A 317 -2.69 -13.53 -8.52
C ILE A 317 -4.02 -13.79 -9.24
N GLY A 318 -4.07 -14.85 -10.06
CA GLY A 318 -5.28 -15.26 -10.75
C GLY A 318 -6.36 -15.74 -9.79
N TRP A 319 -5.98 -16.44 -8.72
CA TRP A 319 -6.89 -16.91 -7.68
C TRP A 319 -7.50 -15.74 -6.90
N TRP A 320 -6.67 -14.82 -6.38
CA TRP A 320 -7.16 -13.66 -5.64
C TRP A 320 -8.03 -12.75 -6.51
N ASN A 321 -7.66 -12.55 -7.78
CA ASN A 321 -8.47 -11.82 -8.74
C ASN A 321 -9.88 -12.40 -8.90
N ARG A 322 -10.06 -13.72 -8.81
CA ARG A 322 -11.38 -14.37 -8.91
C ARG A 322 -12.20 -14.24 -7.63
N TYR A 323 -11.58 -14.39 -6.46
CA TYR A 323 -12.31 -14.59 -5.21
C TYR A 323 -12.40 -13.36 -4.30
N ALA A 324 -11.55 -12.34 -4.49
CA ALA A 324 -11.49 -11.16 -3.62
C ALA A 324 -11.84 -9.83 -4.32
N GLY A 325 -12.63 -9.88 -5.40
CA GLY A 325 -12.98 -8.69 -6.20
C GLY A 325 -14.05 -7.75 -5.58
N ASN A 326 -14.66 -8.11 -4.45
CA ASN A 326 -15.71 -7.29 -3.81
C ASN A 326 -15.16 -6.06 -3.06
N ARG A 327 -13.83 -5.98 -2.91
CA ARG A 327 -13.11 -4.82 -2.39
C ARG A 327 -11.88 -4.59 -3.27
N PRO A 328 -11.32 -3.36 -3.32
CA PRO A 328 -10.03 -3.12 -3.94
C PRO A 328 -8.98 -4.14 -3.52
N LEU A 329 -8.42 -4.83 -4.52
CA LEU A 329 -7.40 -5.85 -4.35
C LEU A 329 -6.06 -5.32 -4.84
N TYR A 330 -5.06 -5.28 -3.96
CA TYR A 330 -3.69 -4.90 -4.29
C TYR A 330 -2.78 -6.11 -4.08
N ILE A 331 -1.73 -6.27 -4.88
CA ILE A 331 -0.82 -7.42 -4.70
C ILE A 331 0.41 -6.97 -3.91
N GLY A 332 0.68 -7.65 -2.79
CA GLY A 332 1.94 -7.51 -2.07
C GLY A 332 3.05 -8.24 -2.82
N GLU A 333 4.15 -7.55 -3.15
CA GLU A 333 5.24 -8.11 -3.95
C GLU A 333 6.60 -7.99 -3.27
N ASP A 334 7.33 -9.09 -3.21
CA ASP A 334 8.74 -9.11 -2.85
C ASP A 334 9.60 -8.65 -4.04
N VAL A 335 10.18 -7.46 -3.91
CA VAL A 335 11.02 -6.82 -4.94
C VAL A 335 12.30 -7.62 -5.18
N LEU A 336 12.98 -8.03 -4.10
CA LEU A 336 14.25 -8.76 -4.18
C LEU A 336 14.07 -10.10 -4.87
N ARG A 337 12.99 -10.81 -4.55
CA ARG A 337 12.67 -12.08 -5.21
C ARG A 337 12.32 -11.88 -6.69
N THR A 338 11.58 -10.82 -7.01
CA THR A 338 11.19 -10.52 -8.38
C THR A 338 12.39 -10.28 -9.29
N VAL A 339 13.44 -9.62 -8.77
CA VAL A 339 14.66 -9.35 -9.55
C VAL A 339 15.68 -10.49 -9.51
N LYS A 340 15.63 -11.34 -8.47
CA LYS A 340 16.56 -12.47 -8.29
C LYS A 340 16.34 -13.59 -9.30
N TYR A 341 15.09 -13.92 -9.60
CA TYR A 341 14.75 -15.04 -10.47
C TYR A 341 14.48 -14.59 -11.91
N ALA A 342 14.89 -15.40 -12.88
CA ALA A 342 14.58 -15.18 -14.28
C ALA A 342 13.10 -15.48 -14.59
N ASP A 343 12.55 -14.83 -15.61
CA ASP A 343 11.24 -15.18 -16.18
C ASP A 343 11.31 -16.58 -16.82
N PRO A 344 10.46 -17.55 -16.42
CA PRO A 344 10.42 -18.87 -17.05
C PRO A 344 10.18 -18.83 -18.56
N GLN A 345 9.55 -17.77 -19.07
CA GLN A 345 9.28 -17.57 -20.50
C GLN A 345 10.34 -16.71 -21.21
N ASN A 346 11.20 -16.02 -20.45
CA ASN A 346 12.30 -15.21 -20.98
C ASN A 346 13.49 -15.22 -20.01
N PRO A 347 14.38 -16.22 -20.09
CA PRO A 347 15.49 -16.38 -19.16
C PRO A 347 16.47 -15.20 -19.09
N ASN A 348 16.46 -14.31 -20.10
CA ASN A 348 17.31 -13.12 -20.16
C ASN A 348 16.72 -11.91 -19.40
N SER A 349 15.54 -12.06 -18.79
CA SER A 349 14.87 -11.00 -18.03
C SER A 349 14.52 -11.50 -16.64
N ASN A 350 14.52 -10.60 -15.66
CA ASN A 350 13.89 -10.87 -14.38
C ASN A 350 12.36 -10.90 -14.52
N GLN A 351 11.64 -11.19 -13.43
CA GLN A 351 10.20 -11.42 -13.50
C GLN A 351 9.34 -10.15 -13.50
N LEU A 352 9.91 -8.96 -13.38
CA LEU A 352 9.13 -7.71 -13.32
C LEU A 352 8.21 -7.53 -14.55
N PRO A 353 8.67 -7.66 -15.80
CA PRO A 353 7.79 -7.54 -16.97
C PRO A 353 6.65 -8.56 -16.97
N ALA A 354 6.94 -9.81 -16.58
CA ALA A 354 5.93 -10.87 -16.52
C ALA A 354 4.88 -10.61 -15.45
N LYS A 355 5.29 -10.20 -14.24
CA LYS A 355 4.37 -9.82 -13.17
C LYS A 355 3.50 -8.63 -13.58
N ARG A 356 4.07 -7.61 -14.22
CA ARG A 356 3.30 -6.45 -14.72
C ARG A 356 2.25 -6.84 -15.77
N ARG A 357 2.55 -7.79 -16.66
CA ARG A 357 1.54 -8.36 -17.58
C ARG A 357 0.41 -9.06 -16.83
N LEU A 358 0.71 -9.83 -15.79
CA LEU A 358 -0.32 -10.50 -14.98
C LEU A 358 -1.24 -9.51 -14.26
N HIS A 359 -0.69 -8.41 -13.72
CA HIS A 359 -1.50 -7.31 -13.16
C HIS A 359 -2.45 -6.69 -14.18
N GLN A 360 -2.04 -6.55 -15.44
CA GLN A 360 -2.89 -6.02 -16.50
C GLN A 360 -4.01 -6.98 -16.91
N GLN A 361 -3.74 -8.29 -16.84
CA GLN A 361 -4.71 -9.35 -17.17
C GLN A 361 -5.74 -9.57 -16.04
N CYS A 362 -5.46 -9.12 -14.82
CA CYS A 362 -6.33 -9.28 -13.67
C CYS A 362 -7.19 -8.03 -13.42
N GLN A 363 -8.41 -8.03 -13.93
CA GLN A 363 -9.33 -6.87 -13.88
C GLN A 363 -9.64 -6.35 -12.47
N ASN A 364 -9.65 -7.22 -11.46
CA ASN A 364 -9.95 -6.86 -10.08
C ASN A 364 -8.69 -6.40 -9.32
N VAL A 365 -7.49 -6.54 -9.91
CA VAL A 365 -6.25 -6.06 -9.31
C VAL A 365 -6.09 -4.57 -9.61
N ASN A 366 -6.18 -3.76 -8.56
CA ASN A 366 -6.21 -2.31 -8.63
C ASN A 366 -4.92 -1.65 -8.12
N GLY A 367 -3.88 -2.43 -7.82
CA GLY A 367 -2.64 -1.89 -7.31
C GLY A 367 -1.57 -2.91 -6.94
N THR A 368 -0.42 -2.40 -6.54
CA THR A 368 0.72 -3.17 -6.04
C THR A 368 1.22 -2.52 -4.76
N VAL A 369 1.67 -3.33 -3.80
CA VAL A 369 2.36 -2.87 -2.61
C VAL A 369 3.73 -3.54 -2.53
N LEU A 370 4.78 -2.73 -2.46
CA LEU A 370 6.16 -3.20 -2.61
C LEU A 370 6.76 -3.56 -1.25
N TRP A 371 7.07 -4.84 -1.07
CA TRP A 371 7.85 -5.36 0.04
C TRP A 371 9.34 -5.44 -0.35
N TYR A 372 10.22 -4.68 0.28
CA TYR A 372 9.95 -3.55 1.19
C TYR A 372 10.52 -2.26 0.61
N ALA A 373 10.07 -1.11 1.11
CA ALA A 373 10.37 0.22 0.56
C ALA A 373 11.85 0.42 0.25
N LYS A 374 12.74 0.13 1.21
CA LYS A 374 14.18 0.27 1.01
C LYS A 374 14.72 -0.59 -0.15
N SER A 375 14.19 -1.78 -0.40
CA SER A 375 14.61 -2.57 -1.57
C SER A 375 14.22 -1.92 -2.90
N VAL A 376 13.16 -1.11 -2.94
CA VAL A 376 12.80 -0.31 -4.12
C VAL A 376 13.81 0.83 -4.29
N VAL A 377 14.10 1.53 -3.19
CA VAL A 377 15.06 2.65 -3.12
C VAL A 377 16.47 2.22 -3.54
N ASP A 378 16.91 1.05 -3.09
CA ASP A 378 18.22 0.46 -3.45
C ASP A 378 18.26 0.02 -4.92
N ASN A 379 17.12 -0.01 -5.61
CA ASN A 379 16.95 -0.22 -7.05
C ASN A 379 17.70 -1.44 -7.64
N PRO A 380 17.64 -2.63 -7.00
CA PRO A 380 18.29 -3.83 -7.51
C PRO A 380 17.65 -4.23 -8.84
N GLY A 381 18.48 -4.67 -9.80
CA GLY A 381 17.99 -5.04 -11.14
C GLY A 381 17.26 -3.92 -11.88
N ASN A 382 17.55 -2.65 -11.55
CA ASN A 382 16.88 -1.45 -12.09
C ASN A 382 15.37 -1.40 -11.82
N TYR A 383 14.88 -2.01 -10.73
CA TYR A 383 13.46 -2.10 -10.42
C TYR A 383 12.75 -0.73 -10.37
N GLY A 384 13.17 0.16 -9.46
CA GLY A 384 12.63 1.52 -9.33
C GLY A 384 12.78 2.34 -10.62
N THR A 385 13.93 2.21 -11.29
CA THR A 385 14.15 2.86 -12.59
C THR A 385 13.12 2.46 -13.64
N LEU A 386 12.78 1.17 -13.74
CA LEU A 386 11.74 0.68 -14.65
C LEU A 386 10.33 1.12 -14.22
N LEU A 387 10.08 1.30 -12.92
CA LEU A 387 8.84 1.93 -12.46
C LEU A 387 8.74 3.37 -12.98
N ARG A 388 9.71 4.24 -12.68
CA ARG A 388 9.63 5.66 -13.06
C ARG A 388 9.70 5.92 -14.56
N THR A 389 10.41 5.09 -15.32
CA THR A 389 10.59 5.32 -16.77
C THR A 389 9.54 4.63 -17.63
N ASN A 390 8.89 3.57 -17.13
CA ASN A 390 7.96 2.76 -17.90
C ASN A 390 6.64 2.53 -17.16
N TYR A 391 6.62 1.69 -16.11
CA TYR A 391 5.37 1.15 -15.57
C TYR A 391 4.52 2.17 -14.81
N TRP A 392 5.15 3.05 -14.02
CA TRP A 392 4.52 4.07 -13.17
C TRP A 392 4.95 5.49 -13.57
N ARG A 393 5.31 5.68 -14.85
CA ARG A 393 5.82 6.93 -15.41
C ARG A 393 4.96 8.16 -15.13
N TYR A 394 3.64 7.98 -15.08
CA TYR A 394 2.70 9.07 -14.83
C TYR A 394 2.06 8.91 -13.46
N PRO A 395 1.71 10.03 -12.79
CA PRO A 395 1.00 9.98 -11.52
C PRO A 395 -0.33 9.22 -11.64
N ALA A 396 -0.73 8.56 -10.56
CA ALA A 396 -2.02 7.90 -10.44
C ALA A 396 -2.76 8.37 -9.19
N LEU A 397 -4.07 8.54 -9.33
CA LEU A 397 -4.99 8.72 -8.23
C LEU A 397 -5.25 7.39 -7.53
N GLN A 398 -5.82 7.45 -6.34
CA GLN A 398 -6.26 6.23 -5.67
C GLN A 398 -7.43 5.57 -6.41
N PRO A 399 -7.56 4.23 -6.31
CA PRO A 399 -8.78 3.53 -6.68
C PRO A 399 -9.99 4.11 -5.96
N LEU A 400 -11.13 4.14 -6.63
CA LEU A 400 -12.39 4.58 -6.02
C LEU A 400 -12.90 3.55 -5.02
N MET A 401 -13.60 4.02 -4.00
CA MET A 401 -14.29 3.19 -3.02
C MET A 401 -15.75 3.66 -2.87
N PRO A 402 -16.60 3.43 -3.90
CA PRO A 402 -17.96 3.97 -3.94
C PRO A 402 -18.87 3.45 -2.82
N PHE A 403 -18.47 2.36 -2.16
CA PHE A 403 -19.16 1.83 -0.98
C PHE A 403 -18.92 2.62 0.32
N ILE A 404 -17.97 3.57 0.32
CA ILE A 404 -17.76 4.55 1.40
C ILE A 404 -18.39 5.88 0.99
N ASP A 405 -18.03 6.35 -0.21
CA ASP A 405 -18.55 7.59 -0.79
C ASP A 405 -18.38 7.56 -2.32
N ASP A 406 -19.45 7.84 -3.06
CA ASP A 406 -19.50 7.83 -4.53
C ASP A 406 -19.81 9.21 -5.14
N GLU A 407 -20.00 10.22 -4.29
CA GLU A 407 -20.28 11.59 -4.71
C GLU A 407 -18.99 12.40 -4.80
N ALA A 408 -18.82 13.11 -5.92
CA ALA A 408 -17.66 13.97 -6.11
C ALA A 408 -17.90 15.38 -5.53
N PRO A 409 -16.85 16.05 -5.02
CA PRO A 409 -16.98 17.41 -4.55
C PRO A 409 -17.35 18.36 -5.71
N SER A 410 -17.86 19.54 -5.38
CA SER A 410 -18.12 20.58 -6.36
C SER A 410 -16.85 21.03 -7.10
N LYS A 411 -16.98 21.48 -8.36
CA LYS A 411 -15.81 21.91 -9.15
C LYS A 411 -15.14 23.20 -8.63
N PRO A 412 -13.81 23.34 -8.77
CA PRO A 412 -13.10 24.59 -8.47
C PRO A 412 -13.65 25.83 -9.17
N LYS A 413 -13.51 26.98 -8.52
CA LYS A 413 -14.01 28.28 -9.02
C LYS A 413 -12.88 29.24 -9.32
N LYS A 414 -13.14 30.23 -10.19
CA LYS A 414 -12.23 31.36 -10.47
C LYS A 414 -10.77 30.96 -10.74
N VAL A 415 -10.53 29.96 -11.60
CA VAL A 415 -9.18 29.56 -12.02
C VAL A 415 -8.53 30.72 -12.78
N LYS A 416 -7.36 31.16 -12.32
CA LYS A 416 -6.58 32.28 -12.86
C LYS A 416 -5.11 31.88 -13.02
N ALA A 417 -4.46 32.39 -14.05
CA ALA A 417 -3.02 32.34 -14.21
C ALA A 417 -2.46 33.75 -14.06
N ARG A 418 -1.43 33.95 -13.23
CA ARG A 418 -0.76 35.24 -13.04
C ARG A 418 0.67 35.05 -12.58
N GLN A 419 1.52 36.01 -12.86
CA GLN A 419 2.80 36.15 -12.17
C GLN A 419 2.55 36.65 -10.75
N GLU A 420 3.30 36.14 -9.78
CA GLU A 420 3.28 36.62 -8.40
C GLU A 420 4.60 37.35 -8.07
N SER A 421 4.69 37.94 -6.87
CA SER A 421 5.79 38.82 -6.45
C SER A 421 7.17 38.16 -6.39
N ASP A 422 7.21 36.82 -6.35
CA ASP A 422 8.43 36.02 -6.42
C ASP A 422 8.97 35.86 -7.86
N GLY A 423 8.31 36.48 -8.84
CA GLY A 423 8.68 36.44 -10.24
C GLY A 423 8.17 35.19 -10.99
N TYR A 424 7.52 34.25 -10.31
CA TYR A 424 7.03 33.01 -10.94
C TYR A 424 5.56 33.11 -11.36
N TYR A 425 5.20 32.37 -12.41
CA TYR A 425 3.83 32.22 -12.85
C TYR A 425 3.13 31.08 -12.12
N TYR A 426 1.90 31.34 -11.69
CA TYR A 426 1.09 30.38 -10.96
C TYR A 426 -0.32 30.27 -11.53
N LEU A 427 -0.84 29.04 -11.51
CA LEU A 427 -2.26 28.76 -11.61
C LEU A 427 -2.84 28.78 -10.19
N THR A 428 -3.91 29.54 -9.98
CA THR A 428 -4.61 29.64 -8.69
C THR A 428 -6.11 29.48 -8.88
N TRP A 429 -6.80 28.99 -7.87
CA TRP A 429 -8.25 28.82 -7.89
C TRP A 429 -8.86 29.10 -6.52
N LYS A 430 -10.19 29.21 -6.47
CA LYS A 430 -10.95 29.18 -5.24
C LYS A 430 -11.49 27.77 -5.03
N ALA A 431 -11.29 27.25 -3.82
CA ALA A 431 -11.92 26.02 -3.37
C ALA A 431 -13.45 26.09 -3.58
N PRO A 432 -14.09 25.01 -4.02
CA PRO A 432 -15.55 24.88 -3.96
C PRO A 432 -16.05 24.99 -2.50
N ARG A 433 -17.35 25.27 -2.32
CA ARG A 433 -17.99 25.07 -1.02
C ARG A 433 -18.30 23.57 -0.89
N GLY A 434 -18.14 23.03 0.31
CA GLY A 434 -18.52 21.67 0.70
C GLY A 434 -18.65 21.62 2.22
N GLU A 435 -19.59 20.84 2.73
CA GLU A 435 -19.83 20.65 4.16
C GLU A 435 -19.45 19.22 4.56
N GLY A 436 -18.75 19.07 5.68
CA GLY A 436 -18.26 17.77 6.12
C GLY A 436 -17.19 17.17 5.20
N TRP A 437 -16.79 15.94 5.49
CA TRP A 437 -15.65 15.28 4.84
C TRP A 437 -15.94 14.77 3.43
N LYS A 438 -17.21 14.52 3.09
CA LYS A 438 -17.67 14.02 1.79
C LYS A 438 -17.56 15.08 0.71
N ASP A 439 -18.15 16.25 0.97
CA ASP A 439 -18.24 17.31 -0.03
C ASP A 439 -17.04 18.27 -0.02
N ALA A 440 -16.23 18.24 1.05
CA ALA A 440 -15.09 19.14 1.18
C ALA A 440 -13.95 18.74 0.22
N PRO A 441 -13.40 19.69 -0.56
CA PRO A 441 -12.23 19.43 -1.36
C PRO A 441 -11.03 19.15 -0.44
N TYR A 442 -10.44 17.98 -0.58
CA TYR A 442 -9.24 17.56 0.13
C TYR A 442 -7.97 17.83 -0.69
N ARG A 443 -8.03 17.59 -2.00
CA ARG A 443 -6.90 17.75 -2.91
C ARG A 443 -7.38 18.23 -4.29
N TYR A 444 -6.46 18.62 -5.15
CA TYR A 444 -6.76 19.02 -6.53
C TYR A 444 -5.93 18.22 -7.53
N VAL A 445 -6.44 18.08 -8.75
CA VAL A 445 -5.66 17.60 -9.90
C VAL A 445 -5.63 18.70 -10.95
N VAL A 446 -4.43 18.98 -11.45
CA VAL A 446 -4.22 19.95 -12.52
C VAL A 446 -3.75 19.22 -13.76
N TYR A 447 -4.52 19.36 -14.83
CA TYR A 447 -4.23 18.80 -16.14
C TYR A 447 -3.79 19.90 -17.11
N ARG A 448 -2.96 19.54 -18.09
CA ARG A 448 -2.51 20.44 -19.17
C ARG A 448 -2.66 19.77 -20.53
N PHE A 449 -3.27 20.50 -21.46
CA PHE A 449 -3.47 20.11 -22.86
C PHE A 449 -2.93 21.22 -23.77
N TYR A 450 -2.55 20.87 -25.00
CA TYR A 450 -2.33 21.87 -26.04
C TYR A 450 -3.65 22.56 -26.43
N ALA A 451 -3.56 23.73 -27.07
CA ALA A 451 -4.73 24.57 -27.37
C ALA A 451 -5.86 23.85 -28.13
N ASP A 452 -5.49 23.01 -29.09
CA ASP A 452 -6.40 22.31 -30.00
C ASP A 452 -6.53 20.82 -29.68
N GLU A 453 -5.91 20.37 -28.58
CA GLU A 453 -5.98 18.99 -28.14
C GLU A 453 -7.32 18.68 -27.43
N PRO A 454 -8.00 17.57 -27.77
CA PRO A 454 -9.18 17.13 -27.04
C PRO A 454 -8.89 16.91 -25.55
N ILE A 455 -9.75 17.44 -24.68
CA ILE A 455 -9.59 17.30 -23.24
C ILE A 455 -10.05 15.90 -22.81
N ASN A 456 -9.09 15.06 -22.44
CA ASN A 456 -9.31 13.76 -21.81
C ASN A 456 -8.74 13.76 -20.39
N LEU A 457 -9.60 13.91 -19.38
CA LEU A 457 -9.18 13.86 -17.98
C LEU A 457 -8.84 12.44 -17.49
N ASN A 458 -9.10 11.40 -18.30
CA ASN A 458 -8.71 10.03 -17.97
C ASN A 458 -7.30 9.67 -18.43
N ASP A 459 -6.59 10.56 -19.12
CA ASP A 459 -5.21 10.39 -19.52
C ASP A 459 -4.25 10.91 -18.42
N PRO A 460 -3.56 10.02 -17.67
CA PRO A 460 -2.66 10.44 -16.60
C PRO A 460 -1.42 11.18 -17.13
N SER A 461 -1.08 11.07 -18.42
CA SER A 461 0.04 11.83 -19.01
C SER A 461 -0.21 13.33 -19.04
N LYS A 462 -1.46 13.75 -18.85
CA LYS A 462 -1.89 15.15 -18.82
C LYS A 462 -1.84 15.74 -17.43
N ILE A 463 -1.64 14.94 -16.38
CA ILE A 463 -1.51 15.42 -15.00
C ILE A 463 -0.16 16.12 -14.86
N VAL A 464 -0.19 17.40 -14.47
CA VAL A 464 1.01 18.23 -14.24
C VAL A 464 1.21 18.60 -12.78
N GLY A 465 0.24 18.28 -11.92
CA GLY A 465 0.35 18.49 -10.48
C GLY A 465 -0.88 18.03 -9.73
N MET A 466 -0.69 17.65 -8.47
CA MET A 466 -1.77 17.22 -7.58
C MET A 466 -1.62 17.86 -6.19
N PRO A 467 -1.75 19.21 -6.07
CA PRO A 467 -1.51 19.91 -4.82
C PRO A 467 -2.67 19.74 -3.83
N TYR A 468 -2.36 19.75 -2.54
CA TYR A 468 -3.33 19.94 -1.46
C TYR A 468 -3.83 21.40 -1.40
N GLY A 469 -2.95 22.36 -1.72
CA GLY A 469 -3.28 23.79 -1.79
C GLY A 469 -3.96 24.22 -3.09
N ASN A 470 -4.44 25.48 -3.09
CA ASN A 470 -5.18 26.08 -4.21
C ASN A 470 -4.29 26.75 -5.28
N LYS A 471 -3.05 26.28 -5.42
CA LYS A 471 -2.00 26.94 -6.22
C LYS A 471 -1.06 25.89 -6.81
N LEU A 472 -0.66 26.08 -8.07
CA LEU A 472 0.37 25.29 -8.75
C LEU A 472 1.31 26.21 -9.54
N ARG A 473 2.62 26.03 -9.39
CA ARG A 473 3.63 26.73 -10.19
C ARG A 473 3.56 26.27 -11.64
N LEU A 474 3.57 27.23 -12.57
CA LEU A 474 3.61 26.97 -14.00
C LEU A 474 5.05 27.09 -14.51
N ASN A 475 5.44 26.17 -15.38
CA ASN A 475 6.68 26.28 -16.15
C ASN A 475 6.48 27.28 -17.30
N TYR A 476 6.52 28.57 -16.98
CA TYR A 476 6.55 29.64 -17.97
C TYR A 476 7.85 29.57 -18.77
N LYS A 477 7.76 29.81 -20.09
CA LYS A 477 8.90 29.84 -20.99
C LYS A 477 9.01 31.23 -21.63
N ASP A 478 8.33 31.44 -22.75
CA ASP A 478 8.45 32.61 -23.61
C ASP A 478 7.10 33.33 -23.84
N GLY A 479 6.01 32.81 -23.30
CA GLY A 479 4.67 33.34 -23.50
C GLY A 479 4.12 33.10 -24.90
N ASN A 480 4.67 32.16 -25.68
CA ASN A 480 4.22 31.88 -27.05
C ASN A 480 3.30 30.68 -27.15
N THR A 481 3.45 29.69 -26.27
CA THR A 481 2.71 28.44 -26.39
C THR A 481 1.38 28.53 -25.66
N LYS A 482 0.29 28.24 -26.37
CA LYS A 482 -1.06 28.22 -25.80
C LYS A 482 -1.37 26.84 -25.22
N TYR A 483 -1.77 26.81 -23.96
CA TYR A 483 -2.22 25.61 -23.26
C TYR A 483 -3.63 25.80 -22.71
N VAL A 484 -4.35 24.69 -22.53
CA VAL A 484 -5.55 24.61 -21.73
C VAL A 484 -5.24 23.87 -20.44
N TYR A 485 -5.37 24.56 -19.32
CA TYR A 485 -5.33 23.94 -18.00
C TYR A 485 -6.73 23.57 -17.54
N VAL A 486 -6.86 22.43 -16.88
CA VAL A 486 -8.11 22.01 -16.23
C VAL A 486 -7.80 21.67 -14.78
N VAL A 487 -8.55 22.26 -13.84
CA VAL A 487 -8.43 21.97 -12.41
C VAL A 487 -9.66 21.23 -11.94
N THR A 488 -9.49 20.08 -11.32
CA THR A 488 -10.53 19.31 -10.61
C THR A 488 -10.23 19.28 -9.11
N ALA A 489 -11.25 19.04 -8.30
CA ALA A 489 -11.13 18.78 -6.87
C ALA A 489 -11.32 17.28 -6.61
N LEU A 490 -10.65 16.78 -5.57
CA LEU A 490 -10.78 15.45 -5.01
C LEU A 490 -11.25 15.58 -3.56
N ASP A 491 -12.16 14.72 -3.13
CA ASP A 491 -12.47 14.51 -1.72
C ASP A 491 -11.46 13.54 -1.06
N ARG A 492 -11.72 13.14 0.19
CA ARG A 492 -10.91 12.14 0.91
C ARG A 492 -10.95 10.74 0.30
N MET A 493 -11.97 10.41 -0.49
CA MET A 493 -12.12 9.11 -1.17
C MET A 493 -11.64 9.14 -2.63
N SER A 494 -10.99 10.23 -3.05
CA SER A 494 -10.50 10.46 -4.41
C SER A 494 -11.59 10.49 -5.49
N ASN A 495 -12.85 10.77 -5.13
CA ASN A 495 -13.90 11.12 -6.08
C ASN A 495 -13.55 12.46 -6.73
N GLU A 496 -13.65 12.54 -8.06
CA GLU A 496 -13.13 13.68 -8.81
C GLU A 496 -14.24 14.54 -9.40
N SER A 497 -14.21 15.84 -9.07
CA SER A 497 -15.16 16.81 -9.58
C SER A 497 -15.06 16.99 -11.09
N HIS A 498 -16.10 17.59 -11.69
CA HIS A 498 -15.95 18.21 -13.01
C HIS A 498 -14.80 19.24 -13.04
N GLY A 499 -14.16 19.40 -14.20
CA GLY A 499 -13.03 20.31 -14.37
C GLY A 499 -13.41 21.76 -14.65
N LYS A 500 -12.66 22.71 -14.07
CA LYS A 500 -12.69 24.12 -14.44
C LYS A 500 -11.51 24.46 -15.36
N LYS A 501 -11.83 24.85 -16.61
CA LYS A 501 -10.85 25.13 -17.66
C LYS A 501 -10.31 26.58 -17.57
N LYS A 502 -9.05 26.77 -17.94
CA LYS A 502 -8.40 28.07 -18.15
C LYS A 502 -7.39 27.98 -19.30
N LYS A 503 -7.57 28.83 -20.32
CA LYS A 503 -6.56 29.03 -21.36
C LYS A 503 -5.43 29.91 -20.80
N VAL A 504 -4.19 29.50 -21.03
CA VAL A 504 -2.98 30.19 -20.57
C VAL A 504 -1.98 30.21 -21.72
N LYS A 505 -1.26 31.32 -21.89
CA LYS A 505 -0.12 31.44 -22.81
C LYS A 505 1.13 31.48 -21.94
N LEU A 506 2.03 30.52 -22.11
CA LEU A 506 3.25 30.32 -21.31
C LEU A 506 4.50 30.35 -22.17
#